data_AF-A0A840F844-F1
#
_entry.id   AF-A0A840F844-F1
#
_cell.length_a   1.000
_cell.length_b   1.000
_cell.length_c   1.000
_cell.angle_alpha   90.00
_cell.angle_beta   90.00
_cell.angle_gamma   90.00
#
_symmetry.space_group_name_H-M   'P 1'
#
loop_
_entity.id
_entity.type
_entity.pdbx_description
1 polymer ?
#
loop_
_entity_poly.entity_id
_entity_poly.type
_entity_poly.pdbx_seq_one_letter_code
_entity_poly.pdbx_strand_id
1 'polypeptide(L)'
;MRLALRLALALAILVFGTALVLGSVRSARDTTTPRDALIRAPLDDRALEALVRADDAAGRWAEEKRLIAVSTSLTKRNLPIRFMALAIKAADGDLAGAVRDADLLLRQQAYQAPVFTFLRDAAASAEGRDAIATRLAARPPWRVDLLVHQRGLIAAGHGDAVALLTTMKAIAPPTDDEIESLAETIVAANDVDAAFALRAAFAPGRDLLIDRSFRRPGSSRSGLLGWAFGDTSGHDDRVRQITFADPGRHVLSWKARTPGSTIAASGPWTMRCLQPTHFVTIGPVSSETNHGVTTSRRTVDIPGGCPAQFVSLPRDAAVPIQDVPPALRVDLS
;
A
#
# COMPACT_ATOMS: atom_id res chain seq x y z
N MET A 1 -1.28 2.99 -23.98
CA MET A 1 -1.36 2.01 -22.86
C MET A 1 -0.95 0.59 -23.25
N ARG A 2 -1.53 -0.04 -24.29
CA ARG A 2 -1.18 -1.41 -24.72
C ARG A 2 0.31 -1.66 -25.05
N LEU A 3 1.02 -0.65 -25.56
CA LEU A 3 2.46 -0.78 -25.88
C LEU A 3 3.34 -0.78 -24.63
N ALA A 4 3.03 0.05 -23.63
CA ALA A 4 3.78 0.15 -22.37
C ALA A 4 3.63 -1.12 -21.54
N LEU A 5 2.43 -1.71 -21.50
CA LEU A 5 2.19 -2.99 -20.82
C LEU A 5 2.96 -4.15 -21.47
N ARG A 6 3.01 -4.19 -22.82
CA ARG A 6 3.80 -5.19 -23.55
C ARG A 6 5.30 -5.05 -23.30
N LEU A 7 5.82 -3.83 -23.22
CA LEU A 7 7.23 -3.56 -22.92
C LEU A 7 7.59 -3.91 -21.47
N ALA A 8 6.76 -3.56 -20.49
CA ALA A 8 6.99 -3.91 -19.09
C ALA A 8 6.95 -5.42 -18.85
N LEU A 9 6.01 -6.13 -19.48
CA LEU A 9 5.91 -7.59 -19.41
C LEU A 9 7.13 -8.27 -20.07
N ALA A 10 7.57 -7.78 -21.24
CA ALA A 10 8.75 -8.29 -21.91
C ALA A 10 10.03 -8.09 -21.07
N LEU A 11 10.16 -6.97 -20.36
CA LEU A 11 11.30 -6.71 -19.47
C LEU A 11 11.30 -7.63 -18.24
N ALA A 12 10.14 -7.89 -17.65
CA ALA A 12 10.00 -8.80 -16.51
C ALA A 12 10.35 -10.25 -16.88
N ILE A 13 10.00 -10.70 -18.10
CA ILE A 13 10.38 -12.02 -18.64
C ILE A 13 11.91 -12.12 -18.82
N LEU A 14 12.55 -11.07 -19.33
CA LEU A 14 14.01 -11.02 -19.56
C LEU A 14 14.85 -11.09 -18.26
N VAL A 15 14.40 -10.42 -17.19
CA VAL A 15 15.11 -10.38 -15.90
C VAL A 15 14.97 -11.69 -15.12
N PHE A 16 13.79 -12.33 -15.14
CA PHE A 16 13.61 -13.64 -14.52
C PHE A 16 14.23 -14.78 -15.34
N GLY A 17 14.35 -14.62 -16.66
CA GLY A 17 14.99 -15.60 -17.53
C GLY A 17 16.50 -15.74 -17.29
N THR A 18 17.21 -14.65 -17.02
CA THR A 18 18.69 -14.66 -16.96
C THR A 18 19.26 -15.23 -15.65
N ALA A 19 18.59 -15.03 -14.50
CA ALA A 19 19.06 -15.56 -13.22
C ALA A 19 18.91 -17.09 -13.08
N LEU A 20 18.05 -17.72 -13.89
CA LEU A 20 17.83 -19.18 -13.88
C LEU A 20 18.72 -19.96 -14.86
N VAL A 21 19.44 -19.28 -15.76
CA VAL A 21 20.22 -19.93 -16.84
C VAL A 21 21.60 -20.42 -16.39
N LEU A 22 22.17 -19.88 -15.31
CA LEU A 22 23.51 -20.27 -14.85
C LEU A 22 23.56 -21.48 -13.90
N GLY A 23 22.41 -21.99 -13.44
CA GLY A 23 22.34 -23.09 -12.47
C GLY A 23 22.14 -24.50 -13.05
N SER A 24 21.76 -24.64 -14.33
CA SER A 24 21.22 -25.90 -14.88
C SER A 24 22.12 -26.62 -15.90
N VAL A 25 23.31 -26.11 -16.21
CA VAL A 25 24.16 -26.64 -17.30
C VAL A 25 24.98 -27.89 -16.92
N ARG A 26 24.77 -28.52 -15.76
CA ARG A 26 25.61 -29.66 -15.28
C ARG A 26 25.02 -31.07 -15.41
N SER A 27 23.92 -31.29 -16.13
CA SER A 27 23.38 -32.65 -16.37
C SER A 27 23.29 -32.99 -17.87
N ALA A 28 24.42 -32.99 -18.57
CA ALA A 28 24.50 -33.25 -20.00
C ALA A 28 25.13 -34.63 -20.32
N ARG A 29 24.45 -35.72 -19.94
CA ARG A 29 24.69 -37.06 -20.52
C ARG A 29 23.43 -37.81 -20.93
N ASP A 30 22.26 -37.18 -20.85
CA ASP A 30 21.04 -37.74 -21.40
C ASP A 30 20.70 -36.96 -22.69
N THR A 31 20.91 -37.57 -23.85
CA THR A 31 20.62 -36.98 -25.18
C THR A 31 19.13 -36.99 -25.53
N THR A 32 18.27 -37.40 -24.60
CA THR A 32 16.83 -37.39 -24.79
C THR A 32 16.34 -35.96 -25.05
N THR A 33 15.78 -35.70 -26.24
CA THR A 33 15.16 -34.41 -26.50
C THR A 33 13.88 -34.26 -25.66
N PRO A 34 13.43 -33.04 -25.31
CA PRO A 34 12.17 -32.86 -24.59
C PRO A 34 10.98 -33.52 -25.31
N ARG A 35 11.01 -33.62 -26.65
CA ARG A 35 9.99 -34.34 -27.41
C ARG A 35 10.04 -35.85 -27.17
N ASP A 36 11.23 -36.45 -27.16
CA ASP A 36 11.39 -37.88 -26.85
C ASP A 36 10.94 -38.21 -25.42
N ALA A 37 11.21 -37.30 -24.48
CA ALA A 37 10.72 -37.42 -23.11
C ALA A 37 9.19 -37.44 -23.06
N LEU A 38 8.51 -36.56 -23.81
CA LEU A 38 7.03 -36.54 -23.86
C LEU A 38 6.41 -37.73 -24.58
N ILE A 39 7.08 -38.29 -25.59
CA ILE A 39 6.63 -39.53 -26.22
C ILE A 39 6.59 -40.68 -25.20
N ARG A 40 7.60 -40.74 -24.31
CA ARG A 40 7.69 -41.78 -23.28
C ARG A 40 6.83 -41.47 -22.05
N ALA A 41 6.70 -40.20 -21.69
CA ALA A 41 5.97 -39.72 -20.53
C ALA A 41 5.21 -38.43 -20.89
N PRO A 42 3.95 -38.53 -21.40
CA PRO A 42 3.18 -37.37 -21.87
C PRO A 42 2.84 -36.33 -20.78
N LEU A 43 3.02 -36.68 -19.52
CA LEU A 43 2.79 -35.83 -18.35
C LEU A 43 4.12 -35.39 -17.69
N ASP A 44 5.24 -35.48 -18.38
CA ASP A 44 6.51 -34.97 -17.89
C ASP A 44 6.52 -33.44 -17.88
N ASP A 45 6.23 -32.88 -16.70
CA ASP A 45 6.18 -31.43 -16.45
C ASP A 45 7.47 -30.71 -16.86
N ARG A 46 8.64 -31.34 -16.73
CA ARG A 46 9.93 -30.73 -17.08
C ARG A 46 10.13 -30.70 -18.58
N ALA A 47 9.73 -31.75 -19.28
CA ALA A 47 9.80 -31.80 -20.73
C ALA A 47 8.86 -30.77 -21.38
N LEU A 48 7.63 -30.59 -20.84
CA LEU A 48 6.72 -29.52 -21.25
C LEU A 48 7.33 -28.14 -21.04
N GLU A 49 7.88 -27.88 -19.85
CA GLU A 49 8.51 -26.59 -19.54
C GLU A 49 9.71 -26.30 -20.45
N ALA A 50 10.53 -27.31 -20.76
CA ALA A 50 11.66 -27.18 -21.67
C ALA A 50 11.20 -26.83 -23.10
N LEU A 51 10.09 -27.40 -23.58
CA LEU A 51 9.54 -27.03 -24.89
C LEU A 51 9.00 -25.60 -24.91
N VAL A 52 8.28 -25.19 -23.86
CA VAL A 52 7.76 -23.82 -23.73
C VAL A 52 8.92 -22.80 -23.78
N ARG A 53 9.98 -23.01 -23.00
CA ARG A 53 11.17 -22.15 -23.03
C ARG A 53 11.88 -22.15 -24.39
N ALA A 54 11.92 -23.28 -25.08
CA ALA A 54 12.53 -23.38 -26.40
C ALA A 54 11.73 -22.67 -27.50
N ASP A 55 10.41 -22.58 -27.36
CA ASP A 55 9.56 -21.80 -28.25
C ASP A 55 9.65 -20.29 -27.97
N ASP A 56 9.69 -19.89 -26.70
CA ASP A 56 9.94 -18.49 -26.28
C ASP A 56 11.28 -17.98 -26.83
N ALA A 57 12.37 -18.72 -26.59
CA ALA A 57 13.71 -18.36 -27.06
C ALA A 57 13.81 -18.27 -28.60
N ALA A 58 12.90 -18.92 -29.33
CA ALA A 58 12.85 -18.89 -30.78
C ALA A 58 11.79 -17.92 -31.34
N GLY A 59 11.11 -17.15 -30.48
CA GLY A 59 10.04 -16.23 -30.87
C GLY A 59 8.80 -16.92 -31.45
N ARG A 60 8.60 -18.22 -31.19
CA ARG A 60 7.46 -19.01 -31.68
C ARG A 60 6.23 -18.87 -30.76
N TRP A 61 5.81 -17.63 -30.53
CA TRP A 61 4.76 -17.26 -29.57
C TRP A 61 3.45 -18.05 -29.72
N ALA A 62 3.03 -18.36 -30.95
CA ALA A 62 1.80 -19.11 -31.19
C ALA A 62 1.89 -20.57 -30.70
N GLU A 63 3.04 -21.23 -30.91
CA GLU A 63 3.25 -22.61 -30.45
C GLU A 63 3.48 -22.63 -28.93
N GLU A 64 4.22 -21.65 -28.40
CA GLU A 64 4.39 -21.48 -26.96
C GLU A 64 3.03 -21.37 -26.25
N LYS A 65 2.14 -20.49 -26.71
CA LYS A 65 0.76 -20.38 -26.19
C LYS A 65 0.02 -21.70 -26.24
N ARG A 66 0.14 -22.43 -27.36
CA ARG A 66 -0.53 -23.73 -27.53
C ARG A 66 -0.01 -24.75 -26.53
N LEU A 67 1.31 -24.82 -26.35
CA LEU A 67 1.95 -25.71 -25.38
C LEU A 67 1.57 -25.36 -23.95
N ILE A 68 1.52 -24.08 -23.58
CA ILE A 68 1.08 -23.63 -22.25
C ILE A 68 -0.39 -24.01 -22.01
N ALA A 69 -1.27 -23.81 -22.99
CA ALA A 69 -2.68 -24.20 -22.89
C ALA A 69 -2.85 -25.72 -22.69
N VAL A 70 -2.14 -26.53 -23.48
CA VAL A 70 -2.14 -28.00 -23.30
C VAL A 70 -1.57 -28.37 -21.93
N SER A 71 -0.42 -27.80 -21.56
CA SER A 71 0.26 -28.11 -20.31
C SER A 71 -0.60 -27.78 -19.09
N THR A 72 -1.27 -26.62 -19.08
CA THR A 72 -2.18 -26.26 -17.98
C THR A 72 -3.41 -27.16 -17.87
N SER A 73 -3.84 -27.79 -18.98
CA SER A 73 -4.90 -28.81 -18.93
C SER A 73 -4.42 -30.16 -18.35
N LEU A 74 -3.13 -30.48 -18.54
CA LEU A 74 -2.54 -31.77 -18.16
C LEU A 74 -2.00 -31.76 -16.72
N THR A 75 -1.40 -30.65 -16.29
CA THR A 75 -0.77 -30.51 -14.97
C THR A 75 -1.30 -29.30 -14.20
N LYS A 76 -1.78 -29.56 -12.98
CA LYS A 76 -2.17 -28.52 -12.02
C LYS A 76 -1.04 -28.11 -11.06
N ARG A 77 0.07 -28.86 -11.08
CA ARG A 77 1.17 -28.74 -10.11
C ARG A 77 2.37 -27.97 -10.65
N ASN A 78 2.50 -27.84 -11.97
CA ASN A 78 3.57 -27.03 -12.57
C ASN A 78 3.26 -25.52 -12.42
N LEU A 79 3.71 -24.92 -11.32
CA LEU A 79 3.47 -23.50 -11.00
C LEU A 79 4.04 -22.54 -12.06
N PRO A 80 5.28 -22.73 -12.56
CA PRO A 80 5.82 -21.88 -13.63
C PRO A 80 4.91 -21.79 -14.87
N ILE A 81 4.46 -22.93 -15.41
CA ILE A 81 3.58 -22.95 -16.58
C ILE A 81 2.24 -22.26 -16.29
N ARG A 82 1.67 -22.47 -15.09
CA ARG A 82 0.42 -21.81 -14.69
C ARG A 82 0.58 -20.30 -14.57
N PHE A 83 1.73 -19.82 -14.10
CA PHE A 83 2.03 -18.39 -14.07
C PHE A 83 2.16 -17.81 -15.49
N MET A 84 2.80 -18.53 -16.41
CA MET A 84 2.86 -18.11 -17.81
C MET A 84 1.47 -18.05 -18.47
N ALA A 85 0.59 -19.02 -18.18
CA ALA A 85 -0.79 -19.00 -18.67
C ALA A 85 -1.58 -17.79 -18.18
N LEU A 86 -1.40 -17.42 -16.92
CA LEU A 86 -1.94 -16.18 -16.35
C LEU A 86 -1.42 -14.95 -17.11
N ALA A 87 -0.13 -14.88 -17.40
CA ALA A 87 0.46 -13.75 -18.13
C ALA A 87 -0.07 -13.65 -19.57
N ILE A 88 -0.27 -14.78 -20.25
CA ILE A 88 -0.91 -14.84 -21.58
C ILE A 88 -2.34 -14.28 -21.54
N LYS A 89 -3.16 -14.71 -20.57
CA LYS A 89 -4.53 -14.19 -20.42
C LYS A 89 -4.54 -12.67 -20.25
N ALA A 90 -3.67 -12.16 -19.38
CA ALA A 90 -3.53 -10.72 -19.17
C ALA A 90 -3.07 -9.98 -20.44
N ALA A 91 -2.12 -10.54 -21.19
CA ALA A 91 -1.65 -9.96 -22.45
C ALA A 91 -2.73 -9.93 -23.55
N ASP A 92 -3.66 -10.89 -23.51
CA ASP A 92 -4.83 -10.97 -24.38
C ASP A 92 -6.01 -10.10 -23.90
N GLY A 93 -5.86 -9.43 -22.76
CA GLY A 93 -6.88 -8.56 -22.16
C GLY A 93 -7.86 -9.27 -21.22
N ASP A 94 -7.73 -10.58 -21.02
CA ASP A 94 -8.55 -11.33 -20.05
C ASP A 94 -8.00 -11.18 -18.62
N LEU A 95 -8.06 -9.95 -18.09
CA LEU A 95 -7.60 -9.66 -16.73
C LEU A 95 -8.44 -10.37 -15.67
N ALA A 96 -9.74 -10.53 -15.90
CA ALA A 96 -10.62 -11.28 -15.01
C ALA A 96 -10.17 -12.76 -14.91
N GLY A 97 -9.93 -13.43 -16.04
CA GLY A 97 -9.41 -14.79 -16.08
C GLY A 97 -8.02 -14.92 -15.46
N ALA A 98 -7.13 -13.96 -15.70
CA ALA A 98 -5.79 -13.94 -15.12
C ALA A 98 -5.83 -13.81 -13.58
N VAL A 99 -6.67 -12.93 -13.03
CA VAL A 99 -6.85 -12.78 -11.56
C VAL A 99 -7.46 -14.05 -10.93
N ARG A 100 -8.33 -14.77 -11.64
CA ARG A 100 -8.82 -16.08 -11.16
C ARG A 100 -7.69 -17.10 -11.01
N ASP A 101 -6.78 -17.15 -11.98
CA ASP A 101 -5.63 -18.05 -11.93
C ASP A 101 -4.62 -17.60 -10.85
N ALA A 102 -4.47 -16.29 -10.64
CA ALA A 102 -3.64 -15.72 -9.58
C ALA A 102 -4.09 -16.20 -8.20
N ASP A 103 -5.40 -16.19 -7.91
CA ASP A 103 -5.96 -16.72 -6.65
C ASP A 103 -5.58 -18.19 -6.42
N LEU A 104 -5.65 -19.01 -7.48
CA LEU A 104 -5.26 -20.42 -7.38
C LEU A 104 -3.76 -20.59 -7.09
N LEU A 105 -2.90 -19.74 -7.66
CA LEU A 105 -1.46 -19.75 -7.41
C LEU A 105 -1.12 -19.25 -6.00
N LEU A 106 -1.77 -18.19 -5.53
CA LEU A 106 -1.54 -17.63 -4.19
C LEU A 106 -1.89 -18.63 -3.08
N ARG A 107 -2.91 -19.47 -3.30
CA ARG A 107 -3.27 -20.56 -2.38
C ARG A 107 -2.23 -21.67 -2.29
N GLN A 108 -1.33 -21.77 -3.27
CA GLN A 108 -0.24 -22.76 -3.28
C GLN A 108 1.04 -22.23 -2.58
N GLN A 109 1.07 -20.96 -2.15
CA GLN A 109 2.13 -20.26 -1.41
C GLN A 109 3.52 -20.15 -2.09
N ALA A 110 3.99 -21.17 -2.79
CA ALA A 110 5.34 -21.23 -3.39
C ALA A 110 5.59 -20.23 -4.53
N TYR A 111 4.58 -19.45 -4.95
CA TYR A 111 4.66 -18.51 -6.06
C TYR A 111 4.10 -17.11 -5.74
N GLN A 112 4.03 -16.74 -4.45
CA GLN A 112 3.38 -15.50 -4.03
C GLN A 112 4.01 -14.23 -4.62
N ALA A 113 5.33 -14.09 -4.52
CA ALA A 113 6.02 -12.87 -4.95
C ALA A 113 5.75 -12.48 -6.42
N PRO A 114 5.97 -13.34 -7.43
CA PRO A 114 5.67 -12.99 -8.82
C PRO A 114 4.17 -12.76 -9.07
N VAL A 115 3.28 -13.45 -8.33
CA VAL A 115 1.83 -13.24 -8.47
C VAL A 115 1.40 -11.90 -7.87
N PHE A 116 1.97 -11.48 -6.74
CA PHE A 116 1.70 -10.14 -6.19
C PHE A 116 2.23 -9.03 -7.09
N THR A 117 3.39 -9.23 -7.72
CA THR A 117 3.89 -8.32 -8.77
C THR A 117 2.90 -8.21 -9.93
N PHE A 118 2.35 -9.34 -10.39
CA PHE A 118 1.33 -9.32 -11.43
C PHE A 118 0.06 -8.57 -11.00
N LEU A 119 -0.48 -8.86 -9.82
CA LEU A 119 -1.71 -8.21 -9.33
C LEU A 119 -1.53 -6.69 -9.18
N ARG A 120 -0.35 -6.27 -8.72
CA ARG A 120 0.06 -4.87 -8.70
C ARG A 120 -0.02 -4.24 -10.09
N ASP A 121 0.63 -4.84 -11.08
CA ASP A 121 0.66 -4.30 -12.44
C ASP A 121 -0.75 -4.27 -13.08
N ALA A 122 -1.58 -5.28 -12.78
CA ALA A 122 -2.97 -5.32 -13.21
C ALA A 122 -3.81 -4.19 -12.57
N ALA A 123 -3.55 -3.84 -11.31
CA ALA A 123 -4.24 -2.76 -10.59
C ALA A 123 -3.99 -1.36 -11.16
N ALA A 124 -3.01 -1.18 -12.04
CA ALA A 124 -2.82 0.08 -12.78
C ALA A 124 -3.95 0.38 -13.79
N SER A 125 -4.74 -0.63 -14.16
CA SER A 125 -5.88 -0.50 -15.06
C SER A 125 -7.23 -0.58 -14.33
N ALA A 126 -8.26 0.12 -14.82
CA ALA A 126 -9.60 0.04 -14.24
C ALA A 126 -10.16 -1.39 -14.26
N GLU A 127 -10.05 -2.07 -15.40
CA GLU A 127 -10.50 -3.46 -15.57
C GLU A 127 -9.78 -4.43 -14.62
N GLY A 128 -8.46 -4.27 -14.44
CA GLY A 128 -7.71 -5.07 -13.47
C GLY A 128 -8.12 -4.78 -12.02
N ARG A 129 -8.36 -3.51 -11.65
CA ARG A 129 -8.90 -3.17 -10.32
C ARG A 129 -10.25 -3.81 -10.07
N ASP A 130 -11.16 -3.78 -11.04
CA ASP A 130 -12.48 -4.40 -10.90
C ASP A 130 -12.37 -5.92 -10.72
N ALA A 131 -11.51 -6.57 -11.50
CA ALA A 131 -11.24 -8.01 -11.38
C ALA A 131 -10.65 -8.36 -10.00
N ILE A 132 -9.68 -7.58 -9.51
CA ILE A 132 -9.05 -7.77 -8.19
C ILE A 132 -10.06 -7.52 -7.07
N ALA A 133 -10.79 -6.41 -7.10
CA ALA A 133 -11.79 -6.07 -6.10
C ALA A 133 -12.89 -7.14 -6.01
N THR A 134 -13.35 -7.64 -7.15
CA THR A 134 -14.31 -8.76 -7.23
C THR A 134 -13.75 -10.01 -6.55
N ARG A 135 -12.47 -10.35 -6.78
CA ARG A 135 -11.83 -11.49 -6.12
C ARG A 135 -11.66 -11.27 -4.62
N LEU A 136 -11.29 -10.07 -4.20
CA LEU A 136 -11.12 -9.69 -2.81
C LEU A 136 -12.45 -9.68 -2.02
N ALA A 137 -13.60 -9.59 -2.69
CA ALA A 137 -14.93 -9.72 -2.08
C ALA A 137 -15.15 -11.08 -1.42
N ALA A 138 -14.54 -12.14 -1.97
CA ALA A 138 -14.59 -13.48 -1.38
C ALA A 138 -13.68 -13.65 -0.15
N ARG A 139 -12.99 -12.59 0.29
CA ARG A 139 -12.04 -12.57 1.42
C ARG A 139 -11.02 -13.73 1.35
N PRO A 140 -10.28 -13.86 0.23
CA PRO A 140 -9.29 -14.93 0.11
C PRO A 140 -8.21 -14.78 1.20
N PRO A 141 -7.58 -15.88 1.65
CA PRO A 141 -6.62 -15.85 2.76
C PRO A 141 -5.42 -14.93 2.51
N TRP A 142 -5.04 -14.73 1.23
CA TRP A 142 -3.95 -13.84 0.83
C TRP A 142 -4.31 -12.35 0.80
N ARG A 143 -5.56 -11.98 1.08
CA ARG A 143 -6.02 -10.57 1.07
C ARG A 143 -5.20 -9.69 2.01
N VAL A 144 -4.95 -10.18 3.23
CA VAL A 144 -4.18 -9.44 4.25
C VAL A 144 -2.74 -9.23 3.76
N ASP A 145 -2.11 -10.24 3.17
CA ASP A 145 -0.76 -10.11 2.61
C ASP A 145 -0.68 -9.08 1.49
N LEU A 146 -1.72 -9.00 0.64
CA LEU A 146 -1.78 -8.03 -0.44
C LEU A 146 -1.99 -6.60 0.10
N LEU A 147 -2.94 -6.40 1.02
CA LEU A 147 -3.41 -5.08 1.43
C LEU A 147 -2.68 -4.49 2.65
N VAL A 148 -2.33 -5.32 3.63
CA VAL A 148 -1.70 -4.89 4.89
C VAL A 148 -0.18 -4.99 4.81
N HIS A 149 0.35 -6.10 4.30
CA HIS A 149 1.79 -6.23 4.14
C HIS A 149 2.31 -5.54 2.88
N GLN A 150 1.39 -5.06 2.02
CA GLN A 150 1.62 -4.20 0.87
C GLN A 150 2.76 -4.65 -0.07
N ARG A 151 3.11 -5.94 -0.01
CA ARG A 151 4.26 -6.52 -0.71
C ARG A 151 4.16 -6.39 -2.24
N GLY A 152 2.94 -6.17 -2.74
CA GLY A 152 2.68 -5.87 -4.16
C GLY A 152 2.37 -4.40 -4.41
N LEU A 153 1.43 -3.78 -3.70
CA LEU A 153 0.72 -2.60 -4.20
C LEU A 153 1.55 -1.30 -4.25
N ILE A 154 2.47 -1.07 -3.31
CA ILE A 154 3.20 0.21 -3.21
C ILE A 154 4.09 0.47 -4.43
N ALA A 155 4.68 -0.60 -4.97
CA ALA A 155 5.56 -0.49 -6.12
C ALA A 155 4.82 -0.14 -7.43
N ALA A 156 3.49 -0.24 -7.50
CA ALA A 156 2.71 0.28 -8.64
C ALA A 156 2.59 1.80 -8.60
N GLY A 157 2.81 2.41 -7.42
CA GLY A 157 2.46 3.79 -7.11
C GLY A 157 1.25 3.83 -6.18
N HIS A 158 1.30 4.73 -5.20
CA HIS A 158 0.25 4.83 -4.19
C HIS A 158 -1.12 5.17 -4.78
N GLY A 159 -1.18 5.94 -5.87
CA GLY A 159 -2.43 6.28 -6.55
C GLY A 159 -3.23 5.05 -7.01
N ASP A 160 -2.56 4.03 -7.53
CA ASP A 160 -3.23 2.78 -7.97
C ASP A 160 -3.75 1.97 -6.78
N ALA A 161 -3.01 1.96 -5.66
CA ALA A 161 -3.46 1.34 -4.42
C ALA A 161 -4.71 2.05 -3.86
N VAL A 162 -4.72 3.38 -3.84
CA VAL A 162 -5.89 4.19 -3.44
C VAL A 162 -7.07 3.91 -4.38
N ALA A 163 -6.82 3.86 -5.69
CA ALA A 163 -7.86 3.56 -6.67
C ALA A 163 -8.45 2.16 -6.48
N LEU A 164 -7.62 1.15 -6.19
CA LEU A 164 -8.07 -0.21 -5.90
C LEU A 164 -8.95 -0.25 -4.65
N LEU A 165 -8.52 0.35 -3.53
CA LEU A 165 -9.34 0.42 -2.32
C LEU A 165 -10.67 1.14 -2.62
N THR A 166 -10.63 2.22 -3.40
CA THR A 166 -11.83 2.97 -3.79
C THR A 166 -12.80 2.12 -4.59
N THR A 167 -12.32 1.35 -5.58
CA THR A 167 -13.12 0.36 -6.32
C THR A 167 -13.74 -0.67 -5.37
N MET A 168 -12.98 -1.13 -4.38
CA MET A 168 -13.44 -2.11 -3.40
C MET A 168 -14.60 -1.61 -2.52
N LYS A 169 -14.76 -0.30 -2.30
CA LYS A 169 -15.85 0.25 -1.46
C LYS A 169 -17.24 -0.26 -1.86
N ALA A 170 -17.48 -0.48 -3.15
CA ALA A 170 -18.79 -0.88 -3.66
C ALA A 170 -19.07 -2.40 -3.51
N ILE A 171 -18.04 -3.24 -3.48
CA ILE A 171 -18.19 -4.70 -3.62
C ILE A 171 -17.63 -5.44 -2.39
N ALA A 172 -16.54 -4.93 -1.82
CA ALA A 172 -15.74 -5.59 -0.80
C ALA A 172 -15.08 -4.56 0.12
N PRO A 173 -15.87 -3.79 0.91
CA PRO A 173 -15.36 -2.63 1.64
C PRO A 173 -14.05 -2.95 2.39
N PRO A 174 -12.99 -2.16 2.21
CA PRO A 174 -11.75 -2.37 2.94
C PRO A 174 -11.98 -2.17 4.44
N THR A 175 -11.24 -2.92 5.24
CA THR A 175 -11.24 -2.80 6.71
C THR A 175 -10.43 -1.58 7.14
N ASP A 176 -10.69 -1.04 8.33
CA ASP A 176 -9.95 0.11 8.85
C ASP A 176 -8.42 -0.15 8.87
N ASP A 177 -8.00 -1.36 9.22
CA ASP A 177 -6.59 -1.78 9.23
C ASP A 177 -5.94 -1.76 7.83
N GLU A 178 -6.70 -2.15 6.80
CA GLU A 178 -6.22 -2.14 5.41
C GLU A 178 -6.05 -0.71 4.90
N ILE A 179 -6.96 0.19 5.29
CA ILE A 179 -6.86 1.60 4.92
C ILE A 179 -5.70 2.24 5.71
N GLU A 180 -5.62 2.01 7.04
CA GLU A 180 -4.59 2.53 7.96
C GLU A 180 -3.18 2.18 7.49
N SER A 181 -2.95 0.91 7.17
CA SER A 181 -1.67 0.46 6.65
C SER A 181 -1.26 1.23 5.38
N LEU A 182 -2.18 1.42 4.43
CA LEU A 182 -1.88 2.17 3.20
C LEU A 182 -1.57 3.64 3.50
N ALA A 183 -2.31 4.28 4.41
CA ALA A 183 -2.03 5.66 4.79
C ALA A 183 -0.65 5.81 5.44
N GLU A 184 -0.26 4.92 6.36
CA GLU A 184 1.07 4.95 6.98
C GLU A 184 2.18 4.90 5.93
N THR A 185 2.01 4.07 4.91
CA THR A 185 2.98 3.96 3.83
C THR A 185 3.03 5.20 2.95
N ILE A 186 1.88 5.71 2.52
CA ILE A 186 1.78 6.93 1.72
C ILE A 186 2.45 8.11 2.44
N VAL A 187 2.21 8.21 3.75
CA VAL A 187 2.80 9.23 4.62
C VAL A 187 4.31 9.04 4.74
N ALA A 188 4.78 7.81 4.98
CA ALA A 188 6.21 7.51 5.07
C ALA A 188 6.95 7.85 3.77
N ALA A 189 6.30 7.67 2.62
CA ALA A 189 6.82 8.03 1.32
C ALA A 189 6.65 9.52 0.94
N ASN A 190 5.98 10.31 1.78
CA ASN A 190 5.65 11.72 1.51
C ASN A 190 4.88 11.91 0.19
N ASP A 191 4.02 10.96 -0.18
CA ASP A 191 3.16 11.04 -1.38
C ASP A 191 1.87 11.80 -1.04
N VAL A 192 1.98 13.12 -1.09
CA VAL A 192 0.92 14.04 -0.66
C VAL A 192 -0.35 13.84 -1.50
N ASP A 193 -0.22 13.68 -2.82
CA ASP A 193 -1.37 13.53 -3.72
C ASP A 193 -2.17 12.26 -3.42
N ALA A 194 -1.47 11.14 -3.19
CA ALA A 194 -2.13 9.89 -2.80
C ALA A 194 -2.78 9.98 -1.41
N ALA A 195 -2.17 10.71 -0.46
CA ALA A 195 -2.74 10.92 0.87
C ALA A 195 -4.09 11.67 0.78
N PHE A 196 -4.15 12.72 -0.05
CA PHE A 196 -5.38 13.44 -0.33
C PHE A 196 -6.43 12.57 -1.01
N ALA A 197 -6.05 11.82 -2.02
CA ALA A 197 -6.96 10.92 -2.72
C ALA A 197 -7.55 9.88 -1.76
N LEU A 198 -6.73 9.30 -0.88
CA LEU A 198 -7.18 8.33 0.13
C LEU A 198 -8.15 8.98 1.12
N ARG A 199 -7.82 10.18 1.61
CA ARG A 199 -8.71 10.95 2.50
C ARG A 199 -10.06 11.23 1.83
N ALA A 200 -10.05 11.77 0.61
CA ALA A 200 -11.26 12.09 -0.13
C ALA A 200 -12.14 10.85 -0.33
N ALA A 201 -11.52 9.69 -0.58
CA ALA A 201 -12.23 8.44 -0.75
C ALA A 201 -12.82 7.88 0.56
N PHE A 202 -12.11 7.92 1.69
CA PHE A 202 -12.49 7.16 2.89
C PHE A 202 -12.93 8.00 4.10
N ALA A 203 -12.69 9.31 4.06
CA ALA A 203 -13.08 10.24 5.10
C ALA A 203 -13.72 11.53 4.54
N PRO A 204 -14.70 11.43 3.60
CA PRO A 204 -15.34 12.62 3.04
C PRO A 204 -16.10 13.39 4.12
N GLY A 205 -15.94 14.72 4.14
CA GLY A 205 -16.63 15.60 5.11
C GLY A 205 -16.16 15.44 6.56
N ARG A 206 -15.18 14.56 6.83
CA ARG A 206 -14.39 14.65 8.05
C ARG A 206 -13.32 15.72 7.80
N ASP A 207 -13.56 16.91 8.34
CA ASP A 207 -12.43 17.70 8.84
C ASP A 207 -11.64 16.77 9.76
N LEU A 208 -10.32 16.90 9.74
CA LEU A 208 -9.43 16.08 10.55
C LEU A 208 -9.55 16.44 12.02
N LEU A 209 -10.69 16.06 12.59
CA LEU A 209 -11.21 16.45 13.88
C LEU A 209 -11.99 15.27 14.44
N ILE A 210 -11.32 14.49 15.30
CA ILE A 210 -11.89 13.33 15.99
C ILE A 210 -12.82 13.78 17.15
N ASP A 211 -13.99 13.13 17.19
CA ASP A 211 -15.03 12.95 18.22
C ASP A 211 -15.22 14.00 19.35
N ARG A 212 -16.46 14.51 19.45
CA ARG A 212 -16.94 15.48 20.44
C ARG A 212 -17.30 14.92 21.83
N SER A 213 -17.20 13.61 22.11
CA SER A 213 -17.78 13.05 23.34
C SER A 213 -16.85 12.32 24.32
N PHE A 214 -15.65 11.85 23.95
CA PHE A 214 -14.60 11.32 24.85
C PHE A 214 -15.08 10.57 26.13
N ARG A 215 -16.07 9.68 26.03
CA ARG A 215 -16.59 8.90 27.18
C ARG A 215 -16.08 7.47 27.28
N ARG A 216 -15.12 7.04 26.46
CA ARG A 216 -14.53 5.70 26.58
C ARG A 216 -13.03 5.78 26.91
N PRO A 217 -12.60 5.27 28.09
CA PRO A 217 -11.20 4.99 28.35
C PRO A 217 -10.85 3.68 27.66
N GLY A 218 -9.92 3.71 26.71
CA GLY A 218 -9.50 2.51 26.00
C GLY A 218 -8.46 2.86 24.95
N SER A 219 -7.26 2.35 25.15
CA SER A 219 -6.13 2.33 24.24
C SER A 219 -6.47 1.95 22.79
N SER A 220 -5.61 2.41 21.87
CA SER A 220 -5.27 1.87 20.53
C SER A 220 -6.17 2.25 19.34
N ARG A 221 -5.49 2.75 18.28
CA ARG A 221 -5.95 3.06 16.91
C ARG A 221 -6.80 4.31 16.72
N SER A 222 -6.13 5.46 16.75
CA SER A 222 -6.63 6.68 16.09
C SER A 222 -6.41 6.52 14.58
N GLY A 223 -7.29 5.78 13.90
CA GLY A 223 -7.09 5.32 12.52
C GLY A 223 -6.79 6.42 11.49
N LEU A 224 -6.14 6.00 10.40
CA LEU A 224 -5.82 6.64 9.10
C LEU A 224 -5.18 8.03 9.09
N LEU A 225 -5.60 8.95 9.95
CA LEU A 225 -5.18 10.35 9.99
C LEU A 225 -5.19 10.91 11.43
N GLY A 226 -5.15 10.01 12.42
CA GLY A 226 -4.98 10.35 13.83
C GLY A 226 -3.51 10.55 14.22
N TRP A 227 -3.30 10.94 15.47
CA TRP A 227 -1.97 11.18 16.05
C TRP A 227 -1.07 9.93 15.96
N ALA A 228 0.12 10.10 15.39
CA ALA A 228 1.19 9.12 15.46
C ALA A 228 2.14 9.50 16.61
N PHE A 229 2.27 8.61 17.59
CA PHE A 229 3.26 8.72 18.66
C PHE A 229 4.45 7.83 18.26
N GLY A 230 5.62 8.43 18.01
CA GLY A 230 6.82 7.67 17.62
C GLY A 230 7.27 6.70 18.72
N ASP A 231 7.67 5.49 18.34
CA ASP A 231 8.29 4.52 19.25
C ASP A 231 9.77 4.86 19.53
N THR A 232 10.15 4.57 20.77
CA THR A 232 11.28 4.97 21.61
C THR A 232 12.69 4.48 21.24
N SER A 233 12.97 3.97 20.04
CA SER A 233 14.29 3.35 19.78
C SER A 233 15.37 4.23 19.15
N GLY A 234 15.16 5.55 18.98
CA GLY A 234 16.27 6.49 18.74
C GLY A 234 15.94 7.68 17.85
N HIS A 235 16.07 8.88 18.44
CA HIS A 235 16.25 10.20 17.82
C HIS A 235 15.03 11.01 17.33
N ASP A 236 13.79 10.52 17.41
CA ASP A 236 12.62 11.35 17.06
C ASP A 236 11.55 11.36 18.16
N ASP A 237 11.87 12.10 19.21
CA ASP A 237 11.05 12.32 20.39
C ASP A 237 9.98 13.39 20.10
N ARG A 238 9.09 13.15 19.12
CA ARG A 238 8.03 14.09 18.77
C ARG A 238 6.68 13.40 18.63
N VAL A 239 5.65 14.02 19.19
CA VAL A 239 4.26 13.70 18.86
C VAL A 239 3.96 14.38 17.52
N ARG A 240 3.53 13.62 16.50
CA ARG A 240 3.26 14.15 15.15
C ARG A 240 1.83 13.89 14.72
N GLN A 241 1.25 14.89 14.07
CA GLN A 241 -0.02 14.77 13.35
C GLN A 241 0.14 15.40 11.97
N ILE A 242 -0.39 14.74 10.94
CA ILE A 242 -0.55 15.37 9.64
C ILE A 242 -1.91 16.06 9.64
N THR A 243 -1.89 17.33 9.27
CA THR A 243 -3.08 18.12 9.02
C THR A 243 -3.07 18.62 7.58
N PHE A 244 -4.27 18.90 7.08
CA PHE A 244 -4.51 19.39 5.74
C PHE A 244 -5.42 20.60 5.88
N ALA A 245 -4.86 21.77 5.72
CA ALA A 245 -5.58 23.03 5.78
C ALA A 245 -5.23 23.89 4.57
N ASP A 246 -6.24 24.57 4.03
CA ASP A 246 -6.12 25.44 2.86
C ASP A 246 -5.16 26.62 3.13
N PRO A 247 -4.60 27.27 2.10
CA PRO A 247 -3.83 28.49 2.29
C PRO A 247 -4.66 29.58 3.00
N GLY A 248 -4.08 30.23 4.00
CA GLY A 248 -4.76 31.28 4.76
C GLY A 248 -4.44 31.29 6.24
N ARG A 249 -5.16 32.14 6.98
CA ARG A 249 -5.03 32.25 8.43
C ARG A 249 -5.99 31.28 9.10
N HIS A 250 -5.45 30.42 9.95
CA HIS A 250 -6.17 29.43 10.74
C HIS A 250 -5.87 29.61 12.22
N VAL A 251 -6.72 29.06 13.07
CA VAL A 251 -6.53 28.95 14.50
C VAL A 251 -6.23 27.51 14.84
N LEU A 252 -5.00 27.24 15.27
CA LEU A 252 -4.58 26.00 15.89
C LEU A 252 -5.06 25.97 17.35
N SER A 253 -6.11 25.23 17.67
CA SER A 253 -6.59 25.07 19.06
C SER A 253 -6.25 23.70 19.61
N TRP A 254 -5.74 23.63 20.83
CA TRP A 254 -5.63 22.37 21.54
C TRP A 254 -6.15 22.39 22.96
N LYS A 255 -6.51 21.20 23.44
CA LYS A 255 -6.94 21.00 24.82
C LYS A 255 -5.98 20.08 25.53
N ALA A 256 -5.74 20.34 26.80
CA ALA A 256 -4.98 19.45 27.67
C ALA A 256 -5.68 19.40 29.03
N ARG A 257 -5.78 18.21 29.59
CA ARG A 257 -6.26 18.00 30.96
C ARG A 257 -5.10 17.52 31.80
N THR A 258 -4.25 18.43 32.26
CA THR A 258 -3.16 18.10 33.17
C THR A 258 -3.43 18.69 34.54
N PRO A 259 -3.68 17.86 35.57
CA PRO A 259 -3.64 18.33 36.96
C PRO A 259 -2.23 18.83 37.27
N GLY A 260 -2.05 20.14 37.45
CA GLY A 260 -0.82 20.70 38.02
C GLY A 260 0.39 20.90 37.09
N SER A 261 0.30 20.67 35.78
CA SER A 261 1.41 20.97 34.85
C SER A 261 1.09 22.13 33.89
N THR A 262 1.93 23.17 33.94
CA THR A 262 1.92 24.34 33.04
C THR A 262 2.47 24.05 31.65
N ILE A 263 3.03 22.85 31.45
CA ILE A 263 3.84 22.46 30.29
C ILE A 263 3.01 22.37 29.00
N ALA A 264 1.72 22.04 29.08
CA ALA A 264 0.87 21.87 27.90
C ALA A 264 0.49 23.19 27.18
N ALA A 265 0.59 24.33 27.85
CA ALA A 265 0.20 25.63 27.29
C ALA A 265 1.33 26.30 26.47
N SER A 266 2.59 26.05 26.80
CA SER A 266 3.73 26.82 26.25
C SER A 266 4.71 26.01 25.38
N GLY A 267 4.47 24.71 25.19
CA GLY A 267 5.35 23.86 24.38
C GLY A 267 5.63 24.46 22.98
N PRO A 268 6.85 24.32 22.45
CA PRO A 268 7.21 24.79 21.12
C PRO A 268 6.58 23.88 20.07
N TRP A 269 5.28 24.06 19.84
CA TRP A 269 4.63 23.51 18.66
C TRP A 269 5.39 23.99 17.44
N THR A 270 5.69 23.05 16.55
CA THR A 270 6.22 23.35 15.24
C THR A 270 5.23 22.84 14.21
N MET A 271 5.05 23.62 13.15
CA MET A 271 4.27 23.20 12.01
C MET A 271 5.14 23.35 10.78
N ARG A 272 5.16 22.34 9.92
CA ARG A 272 5.99 22.30 8.73
C ARG A 272 5.18 21.79 7.54
N CYS A 273 5.19 22.53 6.45
CA CYS A 273 4.66 22.07 5.18
C CYS A 273 5.40 20.81 4.70
N LEU A 274 4.67 19.82 4.21
CA LEU A 274 5.27 18.64 3.60
C LEU A 274 5.93 19.03 2.27
N GLN A 275 5.23 19.82 1.45
CA GLN A 275 5.69 20.27 0.15
C GLN A 275 5.11 21.66 -0.19
N PRO A 276 5.93 22.65 -0.61
CA PRO A 276 7.38 22.66 -0.42
C PRO A 276 7.70 22.61 1.08
N THR A 277 8.84 22.01 1.46
CA THR A 277 9.23 21.93 2.87
C THR A 277 9.56 23.33 3.39
N HIS A 278 8.66 23.89 4.20
CA HIS A 278 8.81 25.20 4.83
C HIS A 278 8.20 25.17 6.23
N PHE A 279 8.80 25.88 7.18
CA PHE A 279 8.19 26.04 8.51
C PHE A 279 7.03 27.03 8.43
N VAL A 280 5.92 26.66 9.03
CA VAL A 280 4.76 27.54 9.13
C VAL A 280 4.95 28.42 10.35
N THR A 281 4.78 29.73 10.19
CA THR A 281 4.85 30.68 11.30
C THR A 281 3.68 30.44 12.24
N ILE A 282 3.98 30.13 13.49
CA ILE A 282 2.98 29.94 14.52
C ILE A 282 3.01 31.16 15.45
N GLY A 283 1.86 31.82 15.58
CA GLY A 283 1.67 32.99 16.43
C GLY A 283 1.77 32.69 17.94
N PRO A 284 1.64 33.74 18.77
CA PRO A 284 1.66 33.61 20.22
C PRO A 284 0.52 32.72 20.70
N VAL A 285 0.76 32.01 21.80
CA VAL A 285 -0.27 31.18 22.42
C VAL A 285 -1.15 32.02 23.34
N SER A 286 -2.46 31.86 23.18
CA SER A 286 -3.43 32.20 24.20
C SER A 286 -3.88 30.91 24.87
N SER A 287 -4.04 30.91 26.19
CA SER A 287 -4.52 29.74 26.93
C SER A 287 -5.55 30.16 27.96
N GLU A 288 -6.60 29.36 28.07
CA GLU A 288 -7.69 29.54 29.03
C GLU A 288 -7.94 28.21 29.74
N THR A 289 -7.99 28.24 31.07
CA THR A 289 -8.23 27.02 31.87
C THR A 289 -9.62 27.06 32.47
N ASN A 290 -10.43 26.04 32.18
CA ASN A 290 -11.77 25.91 32.74
C ASN A 290 -12.00 24.47 33.23
N HIS A 291 -12.45 24.29 34.47
CA HIS A 291 -12.66 22.99 35.13
C HIS A 291 -11.51 21.98 34.94
N GLY A 292 -10.27 22.45 35.10
CA GLY A 292 -9.07 21.61 34.97
C GLY A 292 -8.72 21.19 33.54
N VAL A 293 -9.35 21.82 32.53
CA VAL A 293 -9.01 21.66 31.11
C VAL A 293 -8.44 22.98 30.61
N THR A 294 -7.19 22.97 30.18
CA THR A 294 -6.54 24.10 29.52
C THR A 294 -6.81 24.02 28.02
N THR A 295 -7.50 25.01 27.48
CA THR A 295 -7.66 25.20 26.03
C THR A 295 -6.67 26.26 25.59
N SER A 296 -5.76 25.88 24.71
CA SER A 296 -4.79 26.76 24.09
C SER A 296 -5.16 27.01 22.64
N ARG A 297 -4.81 28.19 22.12
CA ARG A 297 -5.04 28.62 20.74
C ARG A 297 -3.83 29.39 20.23
N ARG A 298 -3.43 29.15 18.99
CA ARG A 298 -2.43 29.93 18.25
C ARG A 298 -2.96 30.23 16.86
N THR A 299 -2.74 31.44 16.37
CA THR A 299 -2.95 31.72 14.94
C THR A 299 -1.81 31.12 14.13
N VAL A 300 -2.13 30.59 12.97
CA VAL A 300 -1.17 29.98 12.05
C VAL A 300 -1.49 30.48 10.66
N ASP A 301 -0.50 31.00 9.95
CA ASP A 301 -0.66 31.47 8.57
C ASP A 301 -0.06 30.40 7.63
N ILE A 302 -0.93 29.62 7.00
CA ILE A 302 -0.54 28.56 6.06
C ILE A 302 -0.26 29.18 4.69
N PRO A 303 0.97 29.06 4.17
CA PRO A 303 1.32 29.68 2.89
C PRO A 303 0.62 28.99 1.71
N GLY A 304 0.48 29.71 0.60
CA GLY A 304 0.08 29.13 -0.67
C GLY A 304 1.00 27.98 -1.08
N GLY A 305 0.43 26.92 -1.67
CA GLY A 305 1.18 25.76 -2.13
C GLY A 305 1.62 24.80 -1.02
N CYS A 306 1.08 24.92 0.19
CA CYS A 306 1.31 24.02 1.31
C CYS A 306 0.06 23.21 1.62
N PRO A 307 -0.23 22.12 0.88
CA PRO A 307 -1.51 21.43 0.99
C PRO A 307 -1.56 20.49 2.22
N ALA A 308 -0.42 20.06 2.75
CA ALA A 308 -0.33 19.25 3.95
C ALA A 308 0.75 19.78 4.90
N GLN A 309 0.50 19.69 6.21
CA GLN A 309 1.42 20.14 7.26
C GLN A 309 1.62 19.06 8.32
N PHE A 310 2.87 18.87 8.76
CA PHE A 310 3.16 18.18 10.01
C PHE A 310 3.03 19.16 11.16
N VAL A 311 2.15 18.87 12.10
CA VAL A 311 2.14 19.48 13.43
C VAL A 311 2.95 18.58 14.35
N SER A 312 3.97 19.13 14.99
CA SER A 312 4.86 18.38 15.88
C SER A 312 5.02 19.08 17.22
N LEU A 313 4.93 18.31 18.30
CA LEU A 313 5.27 18.73 19.65
C LEU A 313 6.54 17.98 20.11
N PRO A 314 7.63 18.67 20.45
CA PRO A 314 8.82 18.04 21.03
C PRO A 314 8.51 17.42 22.40
N ARG A 315 9.00 16.20 22.64
CA ARG A 315 8.80 15.43 23.88
C ARG A 315 9.58 16.01 25.07
N ASP A 316 10.63 16.78 24.81
CA ASP A 316 11.49 17.45 25.82
C ASP A 316 10.70 18.38 26.76
N ALA A 317 9.44 18.66 26.43
CA ALA A 317 8.42 19.18 27.34
C ALA A 317 8.01 18.10 28.39
N ALA A 318 8.95 17.70 29.24
CA ALA A 318 8.87 16.93 30.50
C ALA A 318 7.50 16.37 30.97
N VAL A 319 6.84 15.52 30.18
CA VAL A 319 5.70 14.72 30.65
C VAL A 319 6.00 13.24 30.39
N PRO A 320 6.10 12.40 31.44
CA PRO A 320 6.15 10.95 31.29
C PRO A 320 4.94 10.46 30.50
N ILE A 321 5.13 9.58 29.51
CA ILE A 321 4.06 9.06 28.63
C ILE A 321 2.92 8.40 29.43
N GLN A 322 3.20 7.94 30.66
CA GLN A 322 2.18 7.38 31.55
C GLN A 322 1.15 8.42 32.05
N ASP A 323 1.45 9.73 31.93
CA ASP A 323 0.60 10.85 32.36
C ASP A 323 0.26 11.83 31.23
N VAL A 324 0.62 11.53 29.97
CA VAL A 324 0.11 12.31 28.83
C VAL A 324 -1.37 11.99 28.69
N PRO A 325 -2.29 12.95 28.96
CA PRO A 325 -3.71 12.66 28.86
C PRO A 325 -4.04 12.28 27.41
N PRO A 326 -4.97 11.34 27.18
CA PRO A 326 -5.41 10.93 25.84
C PRO A 326 -6.18 12.01 25.05
N ALA A 327 -6.00 13.29 25.39
CA ALA A 327 -6.90 14.37 25.01
C ALA A 327 -6.19 15.59 24.41
N LEU A 328 -5.04 15.41 23.76
CA LEU A 328 -4.47 16.47 22.92
C LEU A 328 -5.25 16.55 21.60
N ARG A 329 -6.27 17.41 21.59
CA ARG A 329 -7.04 17.76 20.38
C ARG A 329 -6.29 18.86 19.65
N VAL A 330 -6.11 18.81 18.34
CA VAL A 330 -5.60 19.95 17.56
C VAL A 330 -6.64 20.27 16.49
N ASP A 331 -7.20 21.47 16.56
CA ASP A 331 -8.18 21.98 15.60
C ASP A 331 -7.53 23.05 14.76
N LEU A 332 -7.75 23.03 13.45
CA LEU A 332 -7.50 24.15 12.55
C LEU A 332 -8.85 24.65 12.07
N SER A 333 -9.17 25.89 12.39
CA SER A 333 -10.41 26.59 12.00
C SER A 333 -10.13 27.98 11.50
#